data_AF-A0A7K1Z4Y3-F1
#
_entry.id   AF-A0A7K1Z4Y3-F1
#
_cell.length_a   1.000
_cell.length_b   1.000
_cell.length_c   1.000
_cell.angle_alpha   90.00
_cell.angle_beta   90.00
_cell.angle_gamma   90.00
#
_symmetry.space_group_name_H-M   'P 1'
#
loop_
_entity.id
_entity.type
_entity.pdbx_description
1 polymer ?
#
loop_
_entity_poly.entity_id
_entity_poly.type
_entity_poly.pdbx_seq_one_letter_code
_entity_poly.pdbx_strand_id
1 'polypeptide(L)'
;MFDISWLKVFNIGSQSFSFMGHAEYISSVELDYDTGTIEAWILAQPQLVWDVGNLFKSPGWLHMGVELQYWSNKLGVSGQHEFRPEFLVVWRMQ
;
A
#
# COMPACT_ATOMS: atom_id res chain seq x y z
N MET A 1 14.91 -2.05 11.02
CA MET A 1 13.81 -1.71 10.09
C MET A 1 13.99 -2.53 8.83
N PHE A 2 12.91 -3.14 8.35
CA PHE A 2 12.83 -3.74 7.04
C PHE A 2 11.76 -2.99 6.24
N ASP A 3 12.08 -2.62 5.01
CA ASP A 3 11.15 -1.98 4.07
C ASP A 3 11.25 -2.71 2.74
N ILE A 4 10.11 -3.04 2.16
CA ILE A 4 10.01 -3.61 0.82
C ILE A 4 8.97 -2.87 0.01
N SER A 5 9.34 -2.54 -1.23
CA SER A 5 8.43 -2.05 -2.26
C SER A 5 8.38 -3.05 -3.41
N TRP A 6 7.23 -3.20 -4.05
CA TRP A 6 7.06 -4.10 -5.19
C TRP A 6 6.17 -3.52 -6.27
N LEU A 7 6.36 -4.06 -7.48
CA LEU A 7 5.52 -3.84 -8.64
C LEU A 7 5.50 -5.12 -9.46
N LYS A 8 4.31 -5.67 -9.68
CA LYS A 8 4.07 -6.73 -10.64
C LYS A 8 2.97 -6.31 -11.61
N VAL A 9 3.30 -6.22 -12.88
CA VAL A 9 2.35 -6.01 -13.97
C VAL A 9 1.93 -7.36 -14.54
N PHE A 10 0.65 -7.56 -14.80
CA PHE A 10 0.11 -8.78 -15.39
C PHE A 10 -1.13 -8.47 -16.23
N ASN A 11 -1.45 -9.38 -17.15
CA ASN A 11 -2.59 -9.22 -18.04
C ASN A 11 -3.66 -10.28 -17.75
N ILE A 12 -4.93 -9.87 -17.86
CA ILE A 12 -6.08 -10.78 -17.95
C ILE A 12 -6.76 -10.49 -19.28
N GLY A 13 -6.61 -11.38 -20.26
CA GLY A 13 -7.02 -11.11 -21.64
C GLY A 13 -6.27 -9.92 -22.24
N SER A 14 -7.01 -8.96 -22.78
CA SER A 14 -6.46 -7.70 -23.33
C SER A 14 -6.29 -6.58 -22.30
N GLN A 15 -6.58 -6.84 -21.02
CA GLN A 15 -6.55 -5.84 -19.96
C GLN A 15 -5.27 -5.95 -19.13
N SER A 16 -4.68 -4.80 -18.79
CA SER A 16 -3.45 -4.70 -17.99
C SER A 16 -3.74 -4.29 -16.55
N PHE A 17 -3.14 -4.99 -15.60
CA PHE A 17 -3.25 -4.76 -14.17
C PHE A 17 -1.87 -4.64 -13.54
N SER A 18 -1.76 -3.89 -12.45
CA SER A 18 -0.58 -3.87 -11.58
C SER A 18 -0.96 -4.17 -10.14
N PHE A 19 -0.24 -5.13 -9.55
CA PHE A 19 -0.20 -5.34 -8.11
C PHE A 19 1.09 -4.69 -7.58
N MET A 20 0.93 -3.64 -6.79
CA MET A 20 2.04 -2.81 -6.30
C MET A 20 1.84 -2.48 -4.83
N GLY A 21 2.82 -1.82 -4.21
CA GLY A 21 2.70 -1.35 -2.85
C GLY A 21 4.03 -1.36 -2.14
N HIS A 22 3.97 -1.08 -0.84
CA HIS A 22 5.08 -1.27 0.07
C HIS A 22 4.61 -1.87 1.40
N ALA A 23 5.56 -2.42 2.14
CA ALA A 23 5.36 -2.83 3.52
C ALA A 23 6.64 -2.58 4.32
N GLU A 24 6.47 -2.08 5.53
CA GLU A 24 7.55 -1.86 6.48
C GLU A 24 7.30 -2.63 7.78
N TYR A 25 8.40 -3.04 8.39
CA TYR A 25 8.47 -3.48 9.77
C TYR A 25 9.52 -2.65 10.50
N ILE A 26 9.11 -2.06 11.62
CA ILE A 26 10.00 -1.35 12.53
C ILE A 26 9.96 -2.06 13.87
N SER A 27 11.14 -2.42 14.37
CA SER A 27 11.32 -3.11 15.65
C SER A 27 11.01 -2.16 16.81
N SER A 28 10.65 -2.73 17.96
CA SER A 28 10.43 -1.95 19.17
C SER A 28 11.69 -1.20 19.61
N VAL A 29 11.46 -0.09 20.31
CA VAL A 29 12.50 0.73 20.92
C VAL A 29 12.11 0.99 22.37
N GLU A 30 12.95 0.55 23.29
CA GLU A 30 12.85 0.96 24.70
C GLU A 30 13.30 2.42 24.82
N LEU A 31 12.51 3.23 25.50
CA LEU A 31 12.87 4.61 25.81
C LEU A 31 13.56 4.67 27.17
N ASP A 32 14.51 5.59 27.34
CA ASP A 32 15.20 5.77 28.61
C ASP A 32 14.24 6.25 29.73
N TYR A 33 14.57 5.94 30.99
CA TYR A 33 13.94 6.48 32.21
C TYR A 33 12.43 6.21 32.38
N ASP A 34 11.97 4.95 32.26
CA ASP A 34 10.57 4.53 32.49
C ASP A 34 9.52 5.27 31.63
N THR A 35 9.95 5.89 30.52
CA THR A 35 9.04 6.62 29.61
C THR A 35 8.25 5.71 28.68
N GLY A 36 8.50 4.40 28.74
CA GLY A 36 7.76 3.35 28.04
C GLY A 36 8.50 2.77 26.84
N THR A 37 7.78 1.96 26.07
CA THR A 37 8.31 1.28 24.89
C THR A 37 7.55 1.77 23.66
N ILE A 38 8.26 2.10 22.59
CA ILE A 38 7.67 2.21 21.26
C ILE A 38 7.55 0.78 20.74
N GLU A 39 6.32 0.30 20.58
CA GLU A 39 6.06 -1.07 20.13
C GLU A 39 6.55 -1.30 18.71
N ALA A 40 6.88 -2.55 18.39
CA ALA A 40 7.13 -2.91 17.00
C ALA A 40 5.85 -2.69 16.17
N TRP A 41 6.00 -2.16 14.96
CA TRP A 41 4.87 -1.91 14.08
C TRP A 41 5.08 -2.45 12.67
N ILE A 42 3.95 -2.66 11.99
CA ILE A 42 3.87 -2.99 10.58
C ILE A 42 2.96 -1.97 9.92
N LEU A 43 3.40 -1.43 8.78
CA LEU A 43 2.55 -0.76 7.81
C LEU A 43 2.62 -1.55 6.51
N ALA A 44 1.46 -1.85 5.90
CA ALA A 44 1.40 -2.46 4.58
C ALA A 44 0.35 -1.75 3.71
N GLN A 45 0.74 -1.43 2.48
CA GLN A 45 -0.08 -0.68 1.51
C GLN A 45 -0.14 -1.36 0.14
N PRO A 46 -0.64 -2.62 0.03
CA PRO A 46 -0.90 -3.23 -1.27
C PRO A 46 -1.98 -2.49 -2.05
N GLN A 47 -1.74 -2.32 -3.35
CA GLN A 47 -2.66 -1.79 -4.33
C GLN A 47 -2.87 -2.78 -5.46
N LEU A 48 -4.13 -2.90 -5.91
CA LEU A 48 -4.48 -3.54 -7.17
C LEU A 48 -5.07 -2.48 -8.09
N VAL A 49 -4.39 -2.23 -9.21
CA VAL A 49 -4.73 -1.16 -10.16
C VAL A 49 -4.95 -1.77 -11.54
N TRP A 50 -5.99 -1.32 -12.22
CA TRP A 50 -6.34 -1.65 -13.59
C TRP A 50 -6.10 -0.43 -14.48
N ASP A 51 -5.41 -0.62 -15.61
CA ASP A 51 -5.39 0.33 -16.71
C ASP A 51 -6.69 0.19 -17.53
N VAL A 52 -7.71 0.92 -17.08
CA VAL A 52 -9.05 1.02 -17.69
C VAL A 52 -8.96 1.54 -19.12
N GLY A 53 -7.89 2.28 -19.44
CA GLY A 53 -7.66 2.79 -20.77
C GLY A 53 -7.60 1.73 -21.86
N ASN A 54 -7.23 0.49 -21.51
CA ASN A 54 -7.26 -0.65 -22.43
C ASN A 54 -8.65 -0.91 -23.02
N LEU A 55 -9.74 -0.54 -22.34
CA LEU A 55 -11.10 -0.64 -22.91
C LEU A 55 -11.33 0.33 -24.07
N PHE A 56 -10.63 1.46 -24.07
CA PHE A 56 -10.85 2.58 -24.99
C PHE A 56 -9.74 2.71 -26.04
N LYS A 57 -8.92 1.66 -26.22
CA LYS A 57 -7.73 1.66 -27.11
C LYS A 57 -6.77 2.82 -26.84
N SER A 58 -6.77 3.30 -25.61
CA SER A 58 -5.85 4.33 -25.15
C SER A 58 -5.28 3.75 -23.86
N PRO A 59 -4.22 2.96 -23.86
CA PRO A 59 -3.64 2.46 -22.61
C PRO A 59 -2.94 3.60 -21.86
N GLY A 60 -3.00 3.58 -20.52
CA GLY A 60 -2.20 4.43 -19.65
C GLY A 60 -2.75 5.83 -19.33
N TRP A 61 -3.90 6.26 -19.85
CA TRP A 61 -4.51 7.56 -19.51
C TRP A 61 -5.42 7.50 -18.27
N LEU A 62 -6.09 6.37 -18.03
CA LEU A 62 -7.01 6.21 -16.91
C LEU A 62 -6.77 4.90 -16.19
N HIS A 63 -6.53 4.99 -14.89
CA HIS A 63 -6.36 3.84 -14.03
C HIS A 63 -7.37 3.88 -12.89
N MET A 64 -7.87 2.72 -12.49
CA MET A 64 -8.77 2.56 -11.36
C MET A 64 -8.33 1.37 -10.52
N GLY A 65 -8.58 1.41 -9.22
CA GLY A 65 -8.20 0.30 -8.37
C GLY A 65 -8.62 0.46 -6.92
N VAL A 66 -7.98 -0.35 -6.08
CA VAL A 66 -8.12 -0.31 -4.63
C VAL A 66 -6.75 -0.30 -3.97
N GLU A 67 -6.63 0.46 -2.88
CA GLU A 67 -5.52 0.40 -1.94
C GLU A 67 -6.04 -0.12 -0.60
N LEU A 68 -5.30 -1.01 0.04
CA LEU A 68 -5.55 -1.41 1.41
C LEU A 68 -4.40 -0.91 2.27
N GLN A 69 -4.68 -0.02 3.22
CA GLN A 69 -3.70 0.39 4.21
C GLN A 69 -3.93 -0.36 5.52
N TYR A 70 -2.97 -1.18 5.93
CA TYR A 70 -3.00 -1.93 7.18
C TYR A 70 -1.91 -1.44 8.13
N TRP A 71 -2.28 -1.26 9.41
CA TRP A 71 -1.36 -1.01 10.51
C TRP A 71 -1.53 -2.05 11.61
N SER A 72 -0.39 -2.52 12.13
CA SER A 72 -0.30 -3.12 13.47
C SER A 72 0.50 -2.19 14.38
N ASN A 73 -0.03 -1.83 15.55
CA ASN A 73 0.57 -0.86 16.48
C ASN A 73 0.97 0.44 15.78
N LYS A 74 0.00 1.16 15.21
CA LYS A 74 0.20 2.35 14.41
C LYS A 74 1.14 3.33 15.10
N LEU A 75 2.23 3.66 14.42
CA LEU A 75 3.29 4.55 14.92
C LEU A 75 3.88 4.11 16.27
N GLY A 76 3.90 2.80 16.54
CA GLY A 76 4.46 2.20 17.76
C GLY A 76 3.56 2.31 18.99
N VAL A 77 2.29 2.69 18.83
CA VAL A 77 1.34 2.71 19.94
C VAL A 77 0.66 1.34 20.10
N SER A 78 0.89 0.70 21.25
CA SER A 78 0.36 -0.63 21.57
C SER A 78 -1.16 -0.71 21.38
N GLY A 79 -1.62 -1.74 20.66
CA GLY A 79 -3.04 -2.01 20.43
C GLY A 79 -3.73 -1.11 19.40
N GLN A 80 -3.03 -0.14 18.81
CA GLN A 80 -3.59 0.67 17.72
C GLN A 80 -3.46 -0.04 16.38
N HIS A 81 -4.38 -0.96 16.11
CA HIS A 81 -4.50 -1.58 14.79
C HIS A 81 -5.42 -0.76 13.89
N GLU A 82 -5.09 -0.67 12.60
CA GLU A 82 -5.92 0.06 11.64
C GLU A 82 -6.02 -0.70 10.33
N PHE A 83 -7.19 -0.65 9.70
CA PHE A 83 -7.41 -1.16 8.35
C PHE A 83 -8.26 -0.16 7.58
N ARG A 84 -7.73 0.37 6.47
CA ARG A 84 -8.40 1.36 5.62
C ARG A 84 -8.42 0.89 4.17
N PRO A 85 -9.57 0.44 3.64
CA PRO A 85 -9.74 0.23 2.22
C PRO A 85 -10.05 1.56 1.53
N GLU A 86 -9.38 1.82 0.42
CA GLU A 86 -9.50 3.06 -0.36
C GLU A 86 -9.70 2.73 -1.84
N PHE A 87 -10.53 3.53 -2.51
CA PHE A 87 -10.64 3.50 -3.96
C PHE A 87 -9.71 4.53 -4.56
N LEU A 88 -9.05 4.17 -5.66
CA LEU A 88 -8.15 5.04 -6.40
C LEU A 88 -8.63 5.20 -7.84
N VAL A 89 -8.58 6.44 -8.33
CA VAL A 89 -8.79 6.80 -9.72
C VAL A 89 -7.67 7.76 -10.10
N VAL A 90 -6.89 7.39 -11.12
CA VAL A 90 -5.74 8.17 -11.57
C VAL A 90 -5.90 8.51 -13.04
N TRP A 91 -6.00 9.81 -13.32
CA TRP A 91 -5.94 10.36 -14.67
C TRP A 91 -4.52 10.83 -14.99
N ARG A 92 -3.97 10.40 -16.11
CA ARG A 92 -2.66 10.86 -16.62
C ARG A 92 -2.87 11.58 -17.95
N MET A 93 -2.46 12.85 -18.01
CA MET A 93 -2.38 13.57 -19.28
C MET A 93 -1.13 13.09 -20.02
N GLN A 94 -1.29 12.71 -21.29
CA GLN A 94 -0.18 12.41 -22.21
C GLN A 94 0.43 13.68 -22.77
#